data_AF-A0A9P8YAA9-F1
#
_entry.id   AF-A0A9P8YAA9-F1
#
_cell.length_a   1.000
_cell.length_b   1.000
_cell.length_c   1.000
_cell.angle_alpha   90.00
_cell.angle_beta   90.00
_cell.angle_gamma   90.00
#
_symmetry.space_group_name_H-M   'P 1'
#
loop_
_entity.id
_entity.type
_entity.pdbx_description
1 polymer ?
#
loop_
_entity_poly.entity_id
_entity_poly.type
_entity_poly.pdbx_seq_one_letter_code
_entity_poly.pdbx_strand_id
1 'polypeptide(L)'
;PELSRKLFRLIKSTNNLISHHEAAGKERVSIATQLSEWGEQTGDDGVSDISDKVGVILSEIGEVEEAYAHNLDEARGVLKAIRNTEKSVQPSRDNKDKIADEIQKLKFKEPSSTRLVVLENELVRAEAENLVAEAQLSNVTREKLKEAYETEFAAVIERAEKQIMLAKHGRRLLALLDDSPVTPGDGRPAYNQGSQARQILDDAEDDLKAWQP
;
A
#
# COMPACT_ATOMS: atom_id res chain seq x y z
N PRO A 1 -22.30 -12.97 -0.02
CA PRO A 1 -22.24 -13.70 -1.32
C PRO A 1 -20.85 -14.27 -1.58
N GLU A 2 -20.72 -15.30 -2.42
CA GLU A 2 -19.41 -15.91 -2.70
C GLU A 2 -18.42 -14.91 -3.31
N LEU A 3 -18.86 -14.05 -4.24
CA LEU A 3 -18.02 -13.04 -4.91
C LEU A 3 -17.40 -12.07 -3.89
N SER A 4 -18.23 -11.47 -3.04
CA SER A 4 -17.77 -10.60 -1.94
C SER A 4 -16.82 -11.27 -0.94
N ARG A 5 -16.86 -12.60 -0.78
CA ARG A 5 -15.91 -13.34 0.07
C ARG A 5 -14.52 -13.41 -0.57
N LYS A 6 -14.41 -13.43 -1.90
CA LYS A 6 -13.12 -13.41 -2.62
C LYS A 6 -12.47 -12.03 -2.48
N LEU A 7 -13.22 -10.96 -2.76
CA LEU A 7 -12.72 -9.60 -2.61
C LEU A 7 -12.42 -9.23 -1.14
N PHE A 8 -13.22 -9.73 -0.19
CA PHE A 8 -12.91 -9.58 1.23
C PHE A 8 -11.56 -10.20 1.61
N ARG A 9 -11.22 -11.38 1.07
CA ARG A 9 -9.91 -12.00 1.31
C ARG A 9 -8.77 -11.15 0.76
N LEU A 10 -8.93 -10.58 -0.44
CA LEU A 10 -7.97 -9.65 -1.01
C LEU A 10 -7.75 -8.44 -0.09
N ILE A 11 -8.82 -7.74 0.31
CA ILE A 11 -8.75 -6.58 1.22
C ILE A 11 -8.10 -6.92 2.56
N LYS A 12 -8.30 -8.14 3.06
CA LYS A 12 -7.66 -8.61 4.30
C LYS A 12 -6.17 -8.85 4.09
N SER A 13 -5.78 -9.49 2.99
CA SER A 13 -4.37 -9.69 2.66
C SER A 13 -3.62 -8.36 2.46
N THR A 14 -4.23 -7.38 1.80
CA THR A 14 -3.66 -6.02 1.66
C THR A 14 -3.46 -5.36 3.03
N ASN A 15 -4.39 -5.55 3.98
CA ASN A 15 -4.21 -5.05 5.35
C ASN A 15 -2.99 -5.66 6.04
N ASN A 16 -2.75 -6.96 5.85
CA ASN A 16 -1.58 -7.60 6.43
C ASN A 16 -0.29 -7.04 5.81
N LEU A 17 -0.30 -6.83 4.48
CA LEU A 17 0.83 -6.21 3.77
C LEU A 17 1.14 -4.81 4.31
N ILE A 18 0.12 -3.97 4.50
CA ILE A 18 0.25 -2.63 5.11
C ILE A 18 0.94 -2.73 6.47
N SER A 19 0.46 -3.60 7.36
CA SER A 19 1.09 -3.79 8.68
C SER A 19 2.53 -4.30 8.60
N HIS A 20 2.89 -5.07 7.57
CA HIS A 20 4.28 -5.49 7.36
C HIS A 20 5.16 -4.32 6.91
N HIS A 21 4.66 -3.42 6.07
CA HIS A 21 5.39 -2.21 5.68
C HIS A 21 5.55 -1.24 6.85
N GLU A 22 4.51 -1.01 7.66
CA GLU A 22 4.60 -0.20 8.89
C GLU A 22 5.63 -0.77 9.86
N ALA A 23 5.65 -2.09 10.06
CA ALA A 23 6.64 -2.74 10.91
C ALA A 23 8.05 -2.62 10.33
N ALA A 24 8.22 -2.75 9.02
CA ALA A 24 9.51 -2.60 8.35
C ALA A 24 10.05 -1.17 8.47
N GLY A 25 9.20 -0.14 8.33
CA GLY A 25 9.56 1.26 8.52
C GLY A 25 10.06 1.52 9.95
N LYS A 26 9.30 1.06 10.96
CA LYS A 26 9.69 1.17 12.38
C LYS A 26 11.00 0.45 12.70
N GLU A 27 11.17 -0.76 12.19
CA GLU A 27 12.41 -1.53 12.39
C GLU A 27 13.60 -0.83 11.72
N ARG A 28 13.39 -0.22 10.55
CA ARG A 28 14.42 0.56 9.87
C ARG A 28 14.91 1.74 10.72
N VAL A 29 14.00 2.48 11.35
CA VAL A 29 14.34 3.58 12.26
C VAL A 29 15.05 3.06 13.52
N SER A 30 14.61 1.93 14.08
CA SER A 30 15.30 1.29 15.21
C SER A 30 16.75 0.91 14.87
N ILE A 31 16.96 0.32 13.69
CA ILE A 31 18.30 -0.01 13.17
C ILE A 31 19.15 1.25 12.98
N ALA A 32 18.56 2.35 12.49
CA ALA A 32 19.25 3.62 12.31
C ALA A 32 19.81 4.15 13.65
N THR A 33 18.99 4.14 14.70
CA THR A 33 19.42 4.55 16.05
C THR A 33 20.56 3.67 16.58
N GLN A 34 20.41 2.35 16.46
CA GLN A 34 21.44 1.39 16.90
C GLN A 34 22.76 1.57 16.15
N LEU A 35 22.70 1.93 14.86
CA LEU A 35 23.89 2.21 14.05
C LEU A 35 24.64 3.44 14.58
N SER A 36 23.95 4.54 14.85
CA SER A 36 24.55 5.75 15.42
C SER A 36 25.16 5.47 16.79
N GLU A 37 24.43 4.78 17.68
CA GLU A 37 24.89 4.42 19.03
C GLU A 37 26.15 3.53 18.99
N TRP A 38 26.18 2.55 18.10
CA TRP A 38 27.36 1.69 17.92
C TRP A 38 28.55 2.49 17.38
N GLY A 39 28.32 3.37 16.42
CA GLY A 39 29.35 4.21 15.82
C GLY A 39 30.08 5.08 16.83
N GLU A 40 29.33 5.72 17.73
CA GLU A 40 29.87 6.54 18.82
C GLU A 40 30.82 5.73 19.74
N GLN A 41 30.51 4.45 19.98
CA GLN A 41 31.29 3.57 20.85
C GLN A 41 32.60 3.07 20.22
N THR A 42 32.80 3.26 18.92
CA THR A 42 34.01 2.77 18.23
C THR A 42 35.27 3.55 18.63
N GLY A 43 35.13 4.80 19.08
CA GLY A 43 36.25 5.70 19.33
C GLY A 43 36.97 6.18 18.05
N ASP A 44 36.40 5.92 16.87
CA ASP A 44 36.87 6.42 15.59
C ASP A 44 35.95 7.56 15.13
N ASP A 45 36.48 8.78 15.04
CA ASP A 45 35.71 9.98 14.70
C ASP A 45 35.03 9.88 13.32
N GLY A 46 35.67 9.22 12.36
CA GLY A 46 35.13 9.04 11.01
C GLY A 46 34.00 8.01 10.99
N VAL A 47 34.18 6.88 11.67
CA VAL A 47 33.11 5.87 11.80
C VAL A 47 31.92 6.45 12.57
N SER A 48 32.17 7.18 13.66
CA SER A 48 31.15 7.85 14.47
C SER A 48 30.32 8.82 13.63
N ASP A 49 30.97 9.75 12.90
CA ASP A 49 30.23 10.73 12.10
C ASP A 49 29.48 10.09 10.93
N ILE A 50 30.11 9.19 10.17
CA ILE A 50 29.49 8.58 8.99
C ILE A 50 28.34 7.65 9.38
N SER A 51 28.48 6.86 10.44
CA SER A 51 27.39 6.01 10.94
C SER A 51 26.19 6.82 11.40
N ASP A 52 26.40 7.96 12.07
CA ASP A 52 25.33 8.88 12.46
C ASP A 52 24.57 9.44 11.26
N LYS A 53 25.28 9.94 10.23
CA LYS A 53 24.64 10.46 9.01
C LYS A 53 23.96 9.37 8.20
N VAL A 54 24.52 8.15 8.15
CA VAL A 54 23.85 7.00 7.54
C VAL A 54 22.59 6.64 8.32
N GLY A 55 22.61 6.74 9.65
CA GLY A 55 21.44 6.64 10.51
C GLY A 55 20.31 7.58 10.05
N VAL A 56 20.61 8.86 9.81
CA VAL A 56 19.62 9.82 9.28
C VAL A 56 19.01 9.35 7.95
N ILE A 57 19.83 8.91 6.99
CA ILE A 57 19.34 8.38 5.71
C ILE A 57 18.46 7.14 5.90
N LEU A 58 18.83 6.23 6.80
CA LEU A 58 18.05 5.03 7.09
C LEU A 58 16.71 5.38 7.74
N SER A 59 16.69 6.32 8.68
CA SER A 59 15.45 6.81 9.30
C SER A 59 14.51 7.39 8.25
N GLU A 60 15.01 8.21 7.33
CA GLU A 60 14.20 8.78 6.24
C GLU A 60 13.65 7.70 5.29
N ILE A 61 14.43 6.65 5.01
CA ILE A 61 13.92 5.47 4.28
C ILE A 61 12.76 4.79 5.04
N GLY A 62 12.82 4.79 6.37
CA GLY A 62 11.74 4.29 7.23
C GLY A 62 10.47 5.13 7.13
N GLU A 63 10.60 6.47 7.15
CA GLU A 63 9.48 7.40 6.98
C GLU A 63 8.83 7.28 5.59
N VAL A 64 9.63 7.13 4.53
CA VAL A 64 9.13 6.85 3.16
C VAL A 64 8.35 5.54 3.11
N GLU A 65 8.77 4.52 3.87
CA GLU A 65 8.06 3.23 3.97
C GLU A 65 6.70 3.38 4.70
N GLU A 66 6.65 4.20 5.75
CA GLU A 66 5.40 4.50 6.47
C GLU A 66 4.41 5.27 5.60
N ALA A 67 4.88 6.29 4.86
CA ALA A 67 4.06 7.01 3.89
C ALA A 67 3.50 6.09 2.79
N TYR A 68 4.31 5.15 2.30
CA TYR A 68 3.84 4.14 1.35
C TYR A 68 2.76 3.22 1.94
N ALA A 69 2.92 2.79 3.19
CA ALA A 69 1.91 1.98 3.88
C ALA A 69 0.57 2.73 4.03
N HIS A 70 0.62 4.05 4.27
CA HIS A 70 -0.56 4.90 4.28
C HIS A 70 -1.27 4.93 2.92
N ASN A 71 -0.54 5.20 1.85
CA ASN A 71 -1.09 5.24 0.48
C ASN A 71 -1.67 3.89 0.03
N LEU A 72 -1.06 2.77 0.48
CA LEU A 72 -1.64 1.43 0.29
C LEU A 72 -3.00 1.27 0.99
N ASP A 73 -3.20 1.85 2.17
CA ASP A 73 -4.51 1.80 2.84
C ASP A 73 -5.56 2.65 2.14
N GLU A 74 -5.17 3.76 1.51
CA GLU A 74 -6.07 4.55 0.65
C GLU A 74 -6.54 3.73 -0.56
N ALA A 75 -5.62 3.12 -1.31
CA ALA A 75 -5.94 2.22 -2.42
C ALA A 75 -6.85 1.05 -1.97
N ARG A 76 -6.55 0.46 -0.81
CA ARG A 76 -7.39 -0.56 -0.17
C ARG A 76 -8.78 -0.03 0.18
N GLY A 77 -8.89 1.24 0.60
CA GLY A 77 -10.15 1.94 0.84
C GLY A 77 -11.05 1.93 -0.40
N VAL A 78 -10.49 2.19 -1.57
CA VAL A 78 -11.19 2.16 -2.85
C VAL A 78 -11.72 0.75 -3.17
N LEU A 79 -10.93 -0.31 -2.93
CA LEU A 79 -11.39 -1.71 -3.10
C LEU A 79 -12.56 -2.08 -2.18
N LYS A 80 -12.63 -1.50 -0.97
CA LYS A 80 -13.79 -1.71 -0.07
C LYS A 80 -15.09 -1.20 -0.70
N ALA A 81 -15.04 -0.16 -1.52
CA ALA A 81 -16.23 0.37 -2.21
C ALA A 81 -16.81 -0.68 -3.17
N ILE A 82 -15.97 -1.36 -3.97
CA ILE A 82 -16.40 -2.44 -4.86
C ILE A 82 -17.11 -3.54 -4.08
N ARG A 83 -16.50 -4.02 -2.99
CA ARG A 83 -17.08 -5.07 -2.13
C ARG A 83 -18.42 -4.64 -1.53
N ASN A 84 -18.56 -3.38 -1.15
CA ASN A 84 -19.80 -2.86 -0.57
C ASN A 84 -20.92 -2.85 -1.63
N THR A 85 -20.61 -2.44 -2.86
CA THR A 85 -21.55 -2.48 -3.99
C THR A 85 -21.94 -3.91 -4.35
N GLU A 86 -20.99 -4.86 -4.38
CA GLU A 86 -21.31 -6.28 -4.57
C GLU A 86 -22.27 -6.80 -3.50
N LYS A 87 -22.11 -6.35 -2.25
CA LYS A 87 -22.99 -6.74 -1.14
C LYS A 87 -24.38 -6.12 -1.30
N SER A 88 -24.50 -4.89 -1.78
CA SER A 88 -25.79 -4.21 -1.96
C SER A 88 -26.59 -4.71 -3.16
N VAL A 89 -25.94 -5.33 -4.15
CA VAL A 89 -26.61 -5.94 -5.32
C VAL A 89 -27.22 -7.30 -4.98
N GLN A 90 -26.68 -7.99 -3.97
CA GLN A 90 -27.12 -9.34 -3.63
C GLN A 90 -28.62 -9.50 -3.32
N PRO A 91 -29.27 -8.61 -2.55
CA PRO A 91 -30.70 -8.71 -2.31
C PRO A 91 -31.55 -8.69 -3.59
N SER A 92 -31.12 -7.96 -4.62
CA SER A 92 -31.83 -7.92 -5.91
C SER A 92 -31.74 -9.28 -6.63
N ARG A 93 -30.56 -9.91 -6.63
CA ARG A 93 -30.35 -11.26 -7.15
C ARG A 93 -31.22 -12.28 -6.41
N ASP A 94 -31.15 -12.26 -5.08
CA ASP A 94 -31.88 -13.18 -4.21
C ASP A 94 -33.41 -13.03 -4.40
N ASN A 95 -33.90 -11.80 -4.56
CA ASN A 95 -35.33 -11.52 -4.79
C ASN A 95 -35.81 -12.08 -6.14
N LYS A 96 -35.05 -11.83 -7.22
CA LYS A 96 -35.36 -12.34 -8.56
C LYS A 96 -35.40 -13.87 -8.57
N ASP A 97 -34.39 -14.52 -7.98
CA ASP A 97 -34.31 -15.98 -7.91
C ASP A 97 -35.46 -16.57 -7.06
N LYS A 98 -35.82 -15.91 -5.95
CA LYS A 98 -36.96 -16.32 -5.11
C LYS A 98 -38.28 -16.27 -5.86
N ILE A 99 -38.57 -15.21 -6.62
CA ILE A 99 -39.81 -15.09 -7.41
C ILE A 99 -39.83 -16.18 -8.50
N ALA A 100 -38.71 -16.42 -9.18
CA ALA A 100 -38.61 -17.48 -10.18
C ALA A 100 -38.90 -18.87 -9.59
N ASP A 101 -38.36 -19.18 -8.41
CA ASP A 101 -38.62 -20.42 -7.69
C ASP A 101 -40.09 -20.57 -7.27
N GLU A 102 -40.73 -19.48 -6.82
CA GLU A 102 -42.15 -19.46 -6.48
C GLU A 102 -43.03 -19.73 -7.71
N ILE A 103 -42.69 -19.16 -8.87
CA ILE A 103 -43.37 -19.44 -10.14
C ILE A 103 -43.23 -20.92 -10.51
N GLN A 104 -42.02 -21.49 -10.46
CA GLN A 104 -41.82 -22.90 -10.81
C GLN A 104 -42.62 -23.84 -9.90
N LYS A 105 -42.60 -23.59 -8.59
CA LYS A 105 -43.37 -24.37 -7.61
C LYS A 105 -44.87 -24.26 -7.86
N LEU A 106 -45.37 -23.06 -8.17
CA LEU A 106 -46.78 -22.84 -8.43
C LEU A 106 -47.22 -23.46 -9.77
N LYS A 107 -46.41 -23.37 -10.83
CA LYS A 107 -46.66 -24.03 -12.12
C LYS A 107 -46.76 -25.54 -11.98
N PHE A 108 -45.96 -26.16 -11.12
CA PHE A 108 -46.00 -27.60 -10.87
C PHE A 108 -47.24 -28.04 -10.09
N LYS A 109 -47.64 -27.26 -9.07
CA LYS A 109 -48.76 -27.63 -8.17
C LYS A 109 -50.13 -27.21 -8.69
N GLU A 110 -50.24 -26.01 -9.22
CA GLU A 110 -51.49 -25.37 -9.61
C GLU A 110 -51.32 -24.59 -10.93
N PRO A 111 -51.22 -25.29 -12.08
CA PRO A 111 -50.90 -24.68 -13.37
C PRO A 111 -51.92 -23.63 -13.85
N SER A 112 -53.16 -23.72 -13.36
CA SER A 112 -54.25 -22.81 -13.71
C SER A 112 -54.45 -21.66 -12.70
N SER A 113 -53.53 -21.49 -11.75
CA SER A 113 -53.65 -20.44 -10.73
C SER A 113 -53.50 -19.05 -11.35
N THR A 114 -54.47 -18.16 -11.11
CA THR A 114 -54.43 -16.76 -11.58
C THR A 114 -53.28 -15.96 -10.96
N ARG A 115 -52.75 -16.42 -9.82
CA ARG A 115 -51.57 -15.86 -9.15
C ARG A 115 -50.29 -16.00 -9.98
N LEU A 116 -50.24 -16.94 -10.94
CA LEU A 116 -49.09 -17.07 -11.85
C LEU A 116 -48.86 -15.79 -12.65
N VAL A 117 -49.92 -15.17 -13.17
CA VAL A 117 -49.82 -13.93 -13.96
C VAL A 117 -49.27 -12.77 -13.11
N VAL A 118 -49.63 -12.72 -11.82
CA VAL A 118 -49.11 -11.71 -10.90
C VAL A 118 -47.62 -11.92 -10.65
N LEU A 119 -47.22 -13.15 -10.32
CA LEU A 119 -45.81 -13.48 -10.08
C LEU A 119 -44.94 -13.30 -11.33
N GLU A 120 -45.45 -13.61 -12.52
CA GLU A 120 -44.74 -13.37 -13.79
C GLU A 120 -44.50 -11.89 -14.03
N ASN A 121 -45.49 -11.02 -13.75
CA ASN A 121 -45.30 -9.57 -13.82
C ASN A 121 -44.32 -9.05 -12.75
N GLU A 122 -44.35 -9.61 -11.54
CA GLU A 122 -43.37 -9.29 -10.50
C GLU A 122 -41.95 -9.73 -10.90
N LEU A 123 -41.80 -10.88 -11.54
CA LEU A 123 -40.51 -11.36 -12.03
C LEU A 123 -39.94 -10.40 -13.07
N VAL A 124 -40.74 -9.94 -14.04
CA VAL A 124 -40.29 -8.95 -15.04
C VAL A 124 -39.77 -7.66 -14.38
N ARG A 125 -40.43 -7.19 -13.32
CA ARG A 125 -39.97 -6.03 -12.55
C ARG A 125 -38.66 -6.32 -11.82
N ALA A 126 -38.56 -7.45 -11.13
CA ALA A 126 -37.36 -7.87 -10.42
C ALA A 126 -36.16 -8.09 -11.36
N GLU A 127 -36.39 -8.59 -12.58
CA GLU A 127 -35.39 -8.72 -13.62
C GLU A 127 -34.88 -7.36 -14.09
N ALA A 128 -35.77 -6.40 -14.32
CA ALA A 128 -35.39 -5.04 -14.69
C ALA A 128 -34.56 -4.36 -13.58
N GLU A 129 -34.98 -4.46 -12.32
CA GLU A 129 -34.23 -3.95 -11.17
C GLU A 129 -32.85 -4.60 -11.06
N ASN A 130 -32.78 -5.92 -11.23
CA ASN A 130 -31.51 -6.65 -11.19
C ASN A 130 -30.59 -6.24 -12.34
N LEU A 131 -31.11 -6.04 -13.56
CA LEU A 131 -30.31 -5.55 -14.70
C LEU A 131 -29.68 -4.18 -14.42
N VAL A 132 -30.44 -3.26 -13.80
CA VAL A 132 -29.92 -1.95 -13.40
C VAL A 132 -28.84 -2.10 -12.32
N ALA A 133 -29.08 -2.93 -11.30
CA ALA A 133 -28.12 -3.16 -10.22
C ALA A 133 -26.82 -3.80 -10.72
N GLU A 134 -26.89 -4.76 -11.64
CA GLU A 134 -25.72 -5.39 -12.27
C GLU A 134 -24.94 -4.43 -13.16
N ALA A 135 -25.63 -3.56 -13.91
CA ALA A 135 -24.98 -2.53 -14.72
C ALA A 135 -24.23 -1.53 -13.82
N GLN A 136 -24.86 -1.10 -12.72
CA GLN A 136 -24.22 -0.23 -11.71
C GLN A 136 -23.00 -0.91 -11.08
N LEU A 137 -23.12 -2.19 -10.72
CA LEU A 137 -21.99 -2.96 -10.20
C LEU A 137 -20.84 -3.00 -11.20
N SER A 138 -21.11 -3.32 -12.47
CA SER A 138 -20.07 -3.38 -13.49
C SER A 138 -19.34 -2.05 -13.67
N ASN A 139 -20.08 -0.94 -13.69
CA ASN A 139 -19.52 0.39 -13.83
C ASN A 139 -18.64 0.75 -12.63
N VAL A 140 -19.16 0.58 -11.41
CA VAL A 140 -18.41 0.87 -10.17
C VAL A 140 -17.18 -0.02 -10.05
N THR A 141 -17.28 -1.31 -10.37
CA THR A 141 -16.14 -2.23 -10.34
C THR A 141 -15.03 -1.75 -11.29
N ARG A 142 -15.35 -1.34 -12.52
CA ARG A 142 -14.34 -0.86 -13.48
C ARG A 142 -13.69 0.45 -13.02
N GLU A 143 -14.51 1.41 -12.61
CA GLU A 143 -14.05 2.72 -12.13
C GLU A 143 -13.13 2.55 -10.93
N LYS A 144 -13.60 1.86 -9.89
CA LYS A 144 -12.87 1.74 -8.62
C LYS A 144 -11.67 0.79 -8.71
N LEU A 145 -11.71 -0.20 -9.59
CA LEU A 145 -10.52 -1.03 -9.84
C LEU A 145 -9.40 -0.20 -10.46
N LYS A 146 -9.74 0.62 -11.46
CA LYS A 146 -8.78 1.52 -12.09
C LYS A 146 -8.22 2.53 -11.08
N GLU A 147 -9.10 3.19 -10.33
CA GLU A 147 -8.73 4.17 -9.30
C GLU A 147 -7.80 3.55 -8.24
N ALA A 148 -8.17 2.38 -7.68
CA ALA A 148 -7.38 1.73 -6.64
C ALA A 148 -5.94 1.45 -7.09
N TYR A 149 -5.77 0.91 -8.31
CA TYR A 149 -4.45 0.55 -8.81
C TYR A 149 -3.68 1.73 -9.40
N GLU A 150 -4.33 2.80 -9.86
CA GLU A 150 -3.64 4.06 -10.15
C GLU A 150 -3.05 4.65 -8.86
N THR A 151 -3.80 4.66 -7.75
CA THR A 151 -3.29 5.09 -6.44
C THR A 151 -2.14 4.21 -5.95
N GLU A 152 -2.29 2.88 -5.99
CA GLU A 152 -1.24 1.96 -5.54
C GLU A 152 0.04 2.10 -6.38
N PHE A 153 -0.07 2.15 -7.71
CA PHE A 153 1.12 2.26 -8.56
C PHE A 153 1.81 3.62 -8.45
N ALA A 154 1.05 4.72 -8.28
CA ALA A 154 1.64 6.02 -7.98
C ALA A 154 2.46 5.98 -6.68
N ALA A 155 1.91 5.35 -5.64
CA ALA A 155 2.61 5.19 -4.36
C ALA A 155 3.87 4.31 -4.48
N VAL A 156 3.83 3.25 -5.30
CA VAL A 156 5.02 2.42 -5.58
C VAL A 156 6.11 3.23 -6.28
N ILE A 157 5.75 4.04 -7.27
CA ILE A 157 6.70 4.90 -8.00
C ILE A 157 7.35 5.90 -7.05
N GLU A 158 6.55 6.64 -6.29
CA GLU A 158 7.03 7.62 -5.32
C GLU A 158 8.01 6.99 -4.32
N ARG A 159 7.62 5.86 -3.70
CA ARG A 159 8.48 5.13 -2.77
C ARG A 159 9.81 4.75 -3.40
N ALA A 160 9.77 4.17 -4.60
CA ALA A 160 10.96 3.67 -5.26
C ALA A 160 11.93 4.81 -5.60
N GLU A 161 11.42 5.91 -6.15
CA GLU A 161 12.22 7.04 -6.57
C GLU A 161 12.87 7.75 -5.37
N LYS A 162 12.11 8.00 -4.29
CA LYS A 162 12.65 8.58 -3.05
C LYS A 162 13.69 7.68 -2.40
N GLN A 163 13.45 6.37 -2.33
CA GLN A 163 14.44 5.41 -1.80
C GLN A 163 15.70 5.36 -2.66
N ILE A 164 15.59 5.47 -3.99
CA ILE A 164 16.75 5.54 -4.88
C ILE A 164 17.58 6.80 -4.59
N MET A 165 16.96 7.96 -4.39
CA MET A 165 17.67 9.20 -4.04
C MET A 165 18.42 9.06 -2.71
N LEU A 166 17.71 8.61 -1.66
CA LEU A 166 18.29 8.37 -0.34
C LEU A 166 19.44 7.38 -0.38
N ALA A 167 19.30 6.26 -1.11
CA ALA A 167 20.36 5.28 -1.27
C ALA A 167 21.60 5.85 -1.99
N LYS A 168 21.42 6.73 -2.98
CA LYS A 168 22.52 7.42 -3.66
C LYS A 168 23.27 8.35 -2.70
N HIS A 169 22.56 9.12 -1.87
CA HIS A 169 23.18 9.99 -0.86
C HIS A 169 23.85 9.19 0.25
N GLY A 170 23.26 8.08 0.70
CA GLY A 170 23.90 7.13 1.61
C GLY A 170 25.23 6.62 1.07
N ARG A 171 25.32 6.31 -0.23
CA ARG A 171 26.60 5.94 -0.87
C ARG A 171 27.61 7.09 -0.94
N ARG A 172 27.14 8.34 -1.12
CA ARG A 172 28.01 9.53 -1.05
C ARG A 172 28.62 9.69 0.34
N LEU A 173 27.85 9.45 1.41
CA LEU A 173 28.35 9.46 2.78
C LEU A 173 29.45 8.41 2.98
N LEU A 174 29.20 7.17 2.55
CA LEU A 174 30.19 6.09 2.67
C LEU A 174 31.51 6.40 1.95
N ALA A 175 31.47 7.15 0.85
CA ALA A 175 32.68 7.55 0.12
C ALA A 175 33.58 8.55 0.87
N LEU A 176 33.10 9.13 1.98
CA LEU A 176 33.90 10.01 2.85
C LEU A 176 34.73 9.21 3.87
N LEU A 177 34.44 7.92 4.06
CA LEU A 177 35.16 7.07 4.98
C LEU A 177 36.36 6.43 4.26
N ASP A 178 37.58 6.79 4.69
CA ASP A 178 38.81 6.19 4.17
C ASP A 178 38.96 4.75 4.71
N ASP A 179 38.88 3.77 3.82
CA ASP A 179 39.02 2.34 4.14
C ASP A 179 40.46 1.83 3.98
N SER A 180 41.42 2.71 3.69
CA SER A 180 42.83 2.34 3.55
C SER A 180 43.33 1.60 4.81
N PRO A 181 44.06 0.48 4.65
CA PRO A 181 44.59 -0.27 5.77
C PRO A 181 45.68 0.54 6.49
N VAL A 182 45.71 0.44 7.82
CA VAL A 182 46.73 1.08 8.66
C VAL A 182 47.79 0.05 9.05
N THR A 183 49.06 0.41 8.94
CA THR A 183 50.17 -0.43 9.40
C THR A 183 50.15 -0.54 10.92
N PRO A 184 50.38 -1.72 11.52
CA PRO A 184 50.47 -1.85 12.97
C PRO A 184 51.50 -0.88 13.57
N GLY A 185 51.04 -0.01 14.48
CA GLY A 185 51.87 1.02 15.13
C GLY A 185 51.68 2.44 14.56
N ASP A 186 51.11 2.57 13.36
CA ASP A 186 50.74 3.86 12.79
C ASP A 186 49.34 4.29 13.27
N GLY A 187 49.14 5.60 13.35
CA GLY A 187 47.81 6.19 13.58
C GLY A 187 47.05 6.39 12.27
N ARG A 188 45.72 6.30 12.33
CA ARG A 188 44.86 6.70 11.21
C ARG A 188 44.91 8.23 11.04
N PRO A 189 44.82 8.77 9.81
CA PRO A 189 44.72 10.22 9.59
C PRO A 189 43.51 10.82 10.30
N ALA A 190 43.62 12.09 10.72
CA ALA A 190 42.52 12.80 11.36
C ALA A 190 41.32 12.96 10.41
N TYR A 191 40.13 12.66 10.91
CA TYR A 191 38.88 12.83 10.18
C TYR A 191 38.51 14.32 10.05
N ASN A 192 38.24 14.77 8.82
CA ASN A 192 37.91 16.17 8.52
C ASN A 192 36.69 16.32 7.58
N GLN A 193 35.90 15.26 7.35
CA GLN A 193 34.83 15.27 6.35
C GLN A 193 33.46 15.70 6.90
N GLY A 194 33.34 16.04 8.19
CA GLY A 194 32.04 16.31 8.81
C GLY A 194 31.23 17.44 8.17
N SER A 195 31.88 18.48 7.64
CA SER A 195 31.19 19.54 6.89
C SER A 195 30.58 19.03 5.58
N GLN A 196 31.32 18.19 4.86
CA GLN A 196 30.86 17.57 3.62
C GLN A 196 29.77 16.53 3.88
N ALA A 197 29.89 15.74 4.95
CA ALA A 197 28.88 14.77 5.36
C ALA A 197 27.54 15.45 5.67
N ARG A 198 27.57 16.58 6.37
CA ARG A 198 26.38 17.40 6.62
C ARG A 198 25.77 17.94 5.33
N GLN A 199 26.58 18.49 4.43
CA GLN A 199 26.10 18.99 3.14
C GLN A 199 25.40 17.88 2.32
N ILE A 200 25.85 16.63 2.39
CA ILE A 200 25.17 15.51 1.72
C ILE A 200 23.76 15.27 2.28
N LEU A 201 23.54 15.49 3.59
CA LEU A 201 22.19 15.41 4.15
C LEU A 201 21.32 16.58 3.70
N ASP A 202 21.87 17.80 3.66
CA ASP A 202 21.15 18.97 3.16
C ASP A 202 20.75 18.76 1.68
N ASP A 203 21.64 18.22 0.85
CA ASP A 203 21.34 17.85 -0.54
C ASP A 203 20.23 16.79 -0.63
N ALA A 204 20.24 15.80 0.27
CA ALA A 204 19.21 14.75 0.29
C ALA A 204 17.84 15.30 0.65
N GLU A 205 17.78 16.21 1.62
CA GLU A 205 16.56 16.91 2.01
C GLU A 205 16.02 17.76 0.86
N ASP A 206 16.88 18.51 0.18
CA ASP A 206 16.50 19.35 -0.96
C ASP A 206 16.01 18.52 -2.15
N ASP A 207 16.68 17.42 -2.48
CA ASP A 207 16.25 16.50 -3.54
C ASP A 207 14.87 15.88 -3.23
N LEU A 208 14.64 15.48 -1.98
CA LEU A 208 13.35 14.95 -1.53
C LEU A 208 12.23 15.99 -1.61
N LYS A 209 12.49 17.24 -1.23
CA LYS A 209 11.54 18.36 -1.34
C LYS A 209 11.25 18.72 -2.79
N ALA A 210 12.25 18.60 -3.67
CA ALA A 210 12.13 18.92 -5.09
C ALA A 210 11.46 17.80 -5.90
N TRP A 211 11.32 16.60 -5.35
CA TRP A 211 10.67 15.49 -6.06
C TRP A 211 9.23 15.81 -6.45
N GLN A 212 8.86 15.42 -7.67
CA GLN A 212 7.50 15.54 -8.22
C GLN A 212 7.15 14.25 -8.99
N PRO A 213 5.89 13.80 -8.94
CA PRO A 213 5.40 12.67 -9.73
C PRO A 213 5.43 12.88 -11.25
#